data_AF-A0A540VEK4-F1
#
_entry.id   AF-A0A540VEK4-F1
#
_cell.length_a   1.000
_cell.length_b   1.000
_cell.length_c   1.000
_cell.angle_alpha   90.00
_cell.angle_beta   90.00
_cell.angle_gamma   90.00
#
_symmetry.space_group_name_H-M   'P 1'
#
loop_
_entity.id
_entity.type
_entity.pdbx_description
1 polymer ?
#
loop_
_entity_poly.entity_id
_entity_poly.type
_entity_poly.pdbx_seq_one_letter_code
_entity_poly.pdbx_strand_id
1 'polypeptide(L)'
;MSIISIIQEFPPELQPSMLKLIEALERDLREKYAVRREDFDALRATVQELAEAQRRTEQRVEELAEAQRRTEQRVEELAEAQRRTEQRVEELAEAQRHTEQQVSRLEEAVSALAEAQRRTEQRIEALTERMDRLVQTMERFQDALAKNTGWRLEQSYREKAYAYFGRVLRRVRIVPIQEIEEQLETLPPADRDELLLLDLIVRGRPRDLDVPTDVYLAVEVSSVVDRNDVERARRRAAILRSLGHVAVPVVAGENVSQGGMNRAREDHVALFQDGTYQFWDEALQHALNQ
;
A
#
# COMPACT_ATOMS: atom_id res chain seq x y z
N MET A 1 -36.20 117.49 56.60
CA MET A 1 -36.85 118.24 57.70
C MET A 1 -36.31 117.72 59.01
N SER A 2 -35.93 118.60 59.93
CA SER A 2 -35.48 118.17 61.26
C SER A 2 -36.69 117.86 62.12
N ILE A 3 -36.61 116.84 62.96
CA ILE A 3 -37.67 116.51 63.93
C ILE A 3 -37.98 117.72 64.83
N ILE A 4 -36.94 118.49 65.17
CA ILE A 4 -37.05 119.72 65.97
C ILE A 4 -37.87 120.80 65.26
N SER A 5 -37.74 120.93 63.93
CA SER A 5 -38.53 121.94 63.18
C SER A 5 -40.02 121.60 63.13
N ILE A 6 -40.38 120.32 63.17
CA ILE A 6 -41.79 119.87 63.16
C ILE A 6 -42.43 120.08 64.54
N ILE A 7 -41.68 119.88 65.63
CA ILE A 7 -42.18 120.07 67.00
C ILE A 7 -42.52 121.55 67.29
N GLN A 8 -41.78 122.49 66.70
CA GLN A 8 -41.99 123.94 66.89
C GLN A 8 -43.31 124.46 66.31
N GLU A 9 -43.93 123.72 65.40
CA GLU A 9 -45.25 124.05 64.81
C GLU A 9 -46.42 123.72 65.76
N PHE A 10 -46.17 122.98 66.85
CA PHE A 10 -47.18 122.66 67.87
C PHE A 10 -47.25 123.74 68.96
N PRO A 11 -48.43 123.93 69.60
CA PRO A 11 -48.60 124.85 70.73
C PRO A 11 -47.58 124.61 71.86
N PRO A 12 -47.05 125.65 72.52
CA PRO A 12 -45.94 125.55 73.49
C PRO A 12 -46.20 124.55 74.62
N GLU A 13 -47.47 124.39 75.03
CA GLU A 13 -47.89 123.49 76.10
C GLU A 13 -47.80 122.01 75.70
N LEU A 14 -47.85 121.71 74.40
CA LEU A 14 -47.84 120.35 73.84
C LEU A 14 -46.45 119.92 73.34
N GLN A 15 -45.53 120.87 73.12
CA GLN A 15 -44.16 120.58 72.67
C GLN A 15 -43.42 119.57 73.57
N PRO A 16 -43.48 119.65 74.92
CA PRO A 16 -42.81 118.67 75.79
C PRO A 16 -43.40 117.25 75.67
N SER A 17 -44.70 117.15 75.44
CA SER A 17 -45.41 115.87 75.26
C SER A 17 -45.10 115.25 73.90
N MET A 18 -45.00 116.06 72.85
CA MET A 18 -44.60 115.61 71.51
C MET A 18 -43.13 115.15 71.47
N LEU A 19 -42.24 115.84 72.20
CA LEU A 19 -40.84 115.42 72.34
C LEU A 19 -40.75 114.04 73.04
N LYS A 20 -41.50 113.83 74.12
CA LYS A 20 -41.58 112.52 74.81
C LYS A 20 -42.16 111.43 73.91
N LEU A 21 -43.18 111.74 73.11
CA LEU A 21 -43.76 110.79 72.17
C LEU A 21 -42.75 110.39 71.10
N ILE A 22 -42.00 111.35 70.55
CA ILE A 22 -40.97 111.09 69.55
C ILE A 22 -39.78 110.35 70.16
N GLU A 23 -39.32 110.69 71.36
CA GLU A 23 -38.29 109.93 72.07
C GLU A 23 -38.73 108.49 72.37
N ALA A 24 -40.00 108.30 72.75
CA ALA A 24 -40.57 106.97 72.96
C ALA A 24 -40.69 106.18 71.65
N LEU A 25 -41.10 106.85 70.56
CA LEU A 25 -41.21 106.26 69.24
C LEU A 25 -39.84 105.93 68.64
N GLU A 26 -38.84 106.80 68.80
CA GLU A 26 -37.46 106.55 68.42
C GLU A 26 -36.87 105.39 69.22
N ARG A 27 -37.17 105.29 70.52
CA ARG A 27 -36.77 104.15 71.35
C ARG A 27 -37.45 102.85 70.89
N ASP A 28 -38.77 102.85 70.66
CA ASP A 28 -39.52 101.68 70.17
C ASP A 28 -39.03 101.23 68.79
N LEU A 29 -38.85 102.17 67.85
CA LEU A 29 -38.32 101.89 66.52
C LEU A 29 -36.88 101.37 66.58
N ARG A 30 -36.05 101.90 67.48
CA ARG A 30 -34.68 101.42 67.70
C ARG A 30 -34.68 100.05 68.36
N GLU A 31 -35.57 99.75 69.29
CA GLU A 31 -35.67 98.40 69.88
C GLU A 31 -36.22 97.36 68.88
N LYS A 32 -37.17 97.77 68.03
CA LYS A 32 -37.86 96.91 67.08
C LYS A 32 -37.06 96.62 65.80
N TYR A 33 -36.23 97.56 65.36
CA TYR A 33 -35.50 97.47 64.10
C TYR A 33 -33.98 97.64 64.22
N ALA A 34 -33.41 97.83 65.42
CA ALA A 34 -31.95 97.82 65.54
C ALA A 34 -31.41 96.40 65.34
N VAL A 35 -30.51 96.27 64.37
CA VAL A 35 -29.60 95.14 64.28
C VAL A 35 -28.66 95.22 65.49
N ARG A 36 -28.68 94.18 66.32
CA ARG A 36 -27.82 94.12 67.49
C ARG A 36 -26.45 93.57 67.12
N ARG A 37 -25.48 93.80 67.99
CA ARG A 37 -24.12 93.24 67.80
C ARG A 37 -24.16 91.72 67.83
N GLU A 38 -25.02 91.13 68.66
CA GLU A 38 -25.23 89.69 68.72
C GLU A 38 -25.75 89.11 67.39
N ASP A 39 -26.65 89.81 66.69
CA ASP A 39 -27.15 89.37 65.37
C ASP A 39 -26.03 89.37 64.33
N PHE A 40 -25.14 90.37 64.39
CA PHE A 40 -23.99 90.48 63.50
C PHE A 40 -22.94 89.41 63.79
N ASP A 41 -22.68 89.12 65.07
CA ASP A 41 -21.77 88.05 65.49
C ASP A 41 -22.33 86.66 65.12
N ALA A 42 -23.64 86.44 65.25
CA ALA A 42 -24.30 85.21 64.80
C ALA A 42 -24.23 85.04 63.27
N LEU A 43 -24.53 86.10 62.51
CA LEU A 43 -24.39 86.09 61.05
C LEU A 43 -22.94 85.80 60.64
N ARG A 44 -21.96 86.42 61.31
CA ARG A 44 -20.54 86.18 61.07
C ARG A 44 -20.16 84.72 61.30
N ALA A 45 -20.67 84.09 62.37
CA ALA A 45 -20.46 82.68 62.64
C ALA A 45 -21.06 81.80 61.54
N THR A 46 -22.31 82.04 61.11
CA THR A 46 -22.94 81.30 60.00
C THR A 46 -22.16 81.48 58.68
N VAL A 47 -21.66 82.68 58.40
CA VAL A 47 -20.84 82.95 57.21
C VAL A 47 -19.51 82.19 57.28
N GLN A 48 -18.90 82.07 58.46
CA GLN A 48 -17.69 81.26 58.66
C GLN A 48 -17.96 79.76 58.45
N GLU A 49 -19.04 79.22 59.04
CA GLU A 49 -19.44 77.83 58.84
C GLU A 49 -19.75 77.52 57.37
N LEU A 50 -20.42 78.44 56.67
CA LEU A 50 -20.71 78.32 55.25
C LEU A 50 -19.42 78.34 54.43
N ALA A 51 -18.45 79.21 54.76
CA ALA A 51 -17.16 79.24 54.07
C ALA A 51 -16.37 77.93 54.28
N GLU A 52 -16.43 77.34 55.47
CA GLU A 52 -15.83 76.03 55.75
C GLU A 52 -16.55 74.87 55.03
N ALA A 53 -17.88 74.89 54.99
CA ALA A 53 -18.67 73.93 54.21
C ALA A 53 -18.38 74.05 52.71
N GLN A 54 -18.22 75.28 52.20
CA GLN A 54 -17.84 75.54 50.81
C GLN A 54 -16.45 74.97 50.51
N ARG A 55 -15.43 75.26 51.34
CA ARG A 55 -14.08 74.70 51.16
C ARG A 55 -14.06 73.17 51.15
N ARG A 56 -14.81 72.51 52.05
CA ARG A 56 -14.94 71.04 52.06
C ARG A 56 -15.63 70.51 50.80
N THR A 57 -16.58 71.26 50.27
CA THR A 57 -17.29 70.88 49.03
C THR A 57 -16.37 71.04 47.82
N GLU A 58 -15.61 72.14 47.74
CA GLU A 58 -14.59 72.37 46.70
C GLU A 58 -13.55 71.24 46.70
N GLN A 59 -13.03 70.86 47.88
CA GLN A 59 -12.10 69.73 48.00
C GLN A 59 -12.71 68.41 47.50
N ARG A 60 -13.96 68.09 47.88
CA ARG A 60 -14.64 66.87 47.40
C ARG A 60 -14.86 66.89 45.88
N VAL A 61 -15.18 68.06 45.32
CA VAL A 61 -15.35 68.22 43.87
C VAL A 61 -14.01 67.99 43.14
N GLU A 62 -12.90 68.46 43.71
CA GLU A 62 -11.56 68.23 43.16
C GLU A 62 -11.16 66.75 43.22
N GLU A 63 -11.40 66.07 44.35
CA GLU A 63 -11.21 64.62 44.49
C GLU A 63 -12.06 63.81 43.49
N LEU A 64 -13.33 64.20 43.29
CA LEU A 64 -14.21 63.59 42.29
C LEU A 64 -13.71 63.83 40.86
N ALA A 65 -13.22 65.02 40.55
CA ALA A 65 -12.66 65.34 39.24
C ALA A 65 -11.41 64.50 38.95
N GLU A 66 -10.54 64.29 39.94
CA GLU A 66 -9.40 63.38 39.80
C GLU A 66 -9.84 61.92 39.62
N ALA A 67 -10.79 61.43 40.42
CA ALA A 67 -11.32 60.07 40.29
C ALA A 67 -11.99 59.85 38.93
N GLN A 68 -12.68 60.85 38.41
CA GLN A 68 -13.25 60.85 37.06
C GLN A 68 -12.14 60.75 36.00
N ARG A 69 -11.11 61.59 36.06
CA ARG A 69 -9.97 61.52 35.11
C ARG A 69 -9.28 60.15 35.13
N ARG A 70 -9.06 59.56 36.30
CA ARG A 70 -8.47 58.21 36.43
C ARG A 70 -9.38 57.13 35.82
N THR A 71 -10.70 57.30 35.94
CA THR A 71 -11.68 56.39 35.35
C THR A 71 -11.72 56.52 33.84
N GLU A 72 -11.72 57.74 33.30
CA GLU A 72 -11.64 58.00 31.86
C GLU A 72 -10.38 57.38 31.25
N GLN A 73 -9.22 57.54 31.91
CA GLN A 73 -7.98 56.90 31.47
C GLN A 73 -8.07 55.38 31.43
N ARG A 74 -8.64 54.74 32.48
CA ARG A 74 -8.84 53.29 32.51
C ARG A 74 -9.80 52.79 31.42
N VAL A 75 -10.84 53.56 31.12
CA VAL A 75 -11.78 53.24 30.03
C VAL A 75 -11.08 53.31 28.68
N GLU A 76 -10.20 54.29 28.47
CA GLU A 76 -9.42 54.40 27.24
C GLU A 76 -8.42 53.24 27.07
N GLU A 77 -7.71 52.87 28.14
CA GLU A 77 -6.83 51.68 28.15
C GLU A 77 -7.60 50.38 27.86
N LEU A 78 -8.80 50.22 28.41
CA LEU A 78 -9.68 49.07 28.13
C LEU A 78 -10.16 49.07 26.67
N ALA A 79 -10.52 50.22 26.12
CA ALA A 79 -10.92 50.33 24.71
C ALA A 79 -9.77 49.94 23.77
N GLU A 80 -8.54 50.34 24.08
CA GLU A 80 -7.37 49.91 23.31
C GLU A 80 -7.06 48.42 23.45
N ALA A 81 -7.20 47.85 24.65
CA ALA A 81 -7.03 46.42 24.88
C ALA A 81 -8.11 45.61 24.13
N GLN A 82 -9.34 46.10 24.09
CA GLN A 82 -10.44 45.52 23.33
C GLN A 82 -10.13 45.54 21.83
N ARG A 83 -9.73 46.69 21.25
CA ARG A 83 -9.35 46.78 19.83
C ARG A 83 -8.23 45.80 19.47
N ARG A 84 -7.20 45.68 20.33
CA ARG A 84 -6.10 44.72 20.14
C ARG A 84 -6.59 43.26 20.19
N THR A 85 -7.59 42.97 21.01
CA THR A 85 -8.18 41.63 21.12
C THR A 85 -9.02 41.32 19.88
N GLU A 86 -9.86 42.26 19.43
CA GLU A 86 -10.65 42.13 18.21
C GLU A 86 -9.76 41.86 16.99
N GLN A 87 -8.65 42.60 16.86
CA GLN A 87 -7.69 42.37 15.78
C GLN A 87 -7.09 40.95 15.83
N ARG A 88 -6.69 40.46 17.01
CA ARG A 88 -6.17 39.09 17.16
C ARG A 88 -7.21 38.02 16.83
N VAL A 89 -8.48 38.26 17.15
CA VAL A 89 -9.58 37.35 16.81
C VAL A 89 -9.80 37.30 15.31
N GLU A 90 -9.72 38.43 14.60
CA GLU A 90 -9.79 38.50 13.14
C GLU A 90 -8.64 37.71 12.50
N GLU A 91 -7.40 37.93 12.95
CA GLU A 91 -6.21 37.20 12.48
C GLU A 91 -6.33 35.68 12.70
N LEU A 92 -6.86 35.26 13.85
CA LEU A 92 -7.13 33.84 14.14
C LEU A 92 -8.21 33.26 13.23
N ALA A 93 -9.28 34.00 12.95
CA ALA A 93 -10.34 33.57 12.06
C ALA A 93 -9.82 33.40 10.61
N GLU A 94 -8.94 34.28 10.14
CA GLU A 94 -8.28 34.14 8.84
C GLU A 94 -7.34 32.93 8.79
N ALA A 95 -6.52 32.73 9.82
CA ALA A 95 -5.64 31.56 9.92
C ALA A 95 -6.43 30.24 9.96
N GLN A 96 -7.57 30.24 10.66
CA GLN A 96 -8.49 29.09 10.68
C GLN A 96 -9.07 28.81 9.29
N ARG A 97 -9.59 29.82 8.59
CA ARG A 97 -10.11 29.66 7.22
C ARG A 97 -9.05 29.12 6.27
N HIS A 98 -7.81 29.60 6.37
CA HIS A 98 -6.70 29.08 5.56
C HIS A 98 -6.42 27.60 5.87
N THR A 99 -6.42 27.24 7.15
CA THR A 99 -6.23 25.85 7.58
C THR A 99 -7.34 24.93 7.07
N GLU A 100 -8.60 25.35 7.17
CA GLU A 100 -9.76 24.61 6.65
C GLU A 100 -9.64 24.38 5.14
N GLN A 101 -9.19 25.38 4.38
CA GLN A 101 -8.93 25.23 2.94
C GLN A 101 -7.80 24.23 2.66
N GLN A 102 -6.73 24.23 3.45
CA GLN A 102 -5.64 23.26 3.30
C GLN A 102 -6.10 21.83 3.61
N VAL A 103 -6.92 21.65 4.65
CA VAL A 103 -7.51 20.35 5.01
C VAL A 103 -8.41 19.84 3.89
N SER A 104 -9.29 20.68 3.34
CA SER A 104 -10.15 20.30 2.22
C SER A 104 -9.35 19.86 0.98
N ARG A 105 -8.27 20.58 0.62
CA ARG A 105 -7.38 20.17 -0.47
C ARG A 105 -6.67 18.85 -0.19
N LEU A 106 -6.31 18.60 1.07
CA LEU A 106 -5.68 17.35 1.47
C LEU A 106 -6.66 16.17 1.37
N GLU A 107 -7.92 16.37 1.77
CA GLU A 107 -8.97 15.37 1.62
C GLU A 107 -9.20 14.99 0.15
N GLU A 108 -9.25 15.99 -0.75
CA GLU A 108 -9.33 15.75 -2.20
C GLU A 108 -8.13 14.96 -2.73
N ALA A 109 -6.91 15.33 -2.32
CA ALA A 109 -5.69 14.65 -2.74
C ALA A 109 -5.64 13.19 -2.24
N VAL A 110 -6.06 12.94 -1.00
CA VAL A 110 -6.14 11.58 -0.43
C VAL A 110 -7.19 10.74 -1.16
N SER A 111 -8.35 11.31 -1.49
CA SER A 111 -9.38 10.63 -2.28
C SER A 111 -8.86 10.25 -3.67
N ALA A 112 -8.20 11.18 -4.36
CA ALA A 112 -7.61 10.91 -5.67
C ALA A 112 -6.51 9.82 -5.61
N LEU A 113 -5.69 9.83 -4.55
CA LEU A 113 -4.68 8.80 -4.33
C LEU A 113 -5.31 7.42 -4.09
N ALA A 114 -6.37 7.34 -3.29
CA ALA A 114 -7.09 6.09 -3.05
C ALA A 114 -7.69 5.51 -4.33
N GLU A 115 -8.23 6.35 -5.22
CA GLU A 115 -8.69 5.91 -6.54
C GLU A 115 -7.54 5.42 -7.44
N ALA A 116 -6.43 6.15 -7.48
CA ALA A 116 -5.26 5.74 -8.26
C ALA A 116 -4.68 4.40 -7.77
N GLN A 117 -4.67 4.18 -6.46
CA GLN A 117 -4.27 2.92 -5.84
C GLN A 117 -5.19 1.78 -6.29
N ARG A 118 -6.52 1.93 -6.17
CA ARG A 118 -7.48 0.90 -6.64
C ARG A 118 -7.30 0.55 -8.12
N ARG A 119 -7.08 1.54 -8.99
CA ARG A 119 -6.80 1.29 -10.42
C ARG A 119 -5.50 0.52 -10.62
N THR A 120 -4.50 0.75 -9.77
CA THR A 120 -3.22 0.04 -9.82
C THR A 120 -3.38 -1.41 -9.36
N GLU A 121 -4.12 -1.65 -8.27
CA GLU A 121 -4.44 -2.99 -7.77
C GLU A 121 -5.16 -3.82 -8.85
N GLN A 122 -6.17 -3.26 -9.51
CA GLN A 122 -6.88 -3.92 -10.62
C GLN A 122 -5.95 -4.26 -11.81
N ARG A 123 -4.99 -3.38 -12.13
CA ARG A 123 -4.01 -3.64 -13.18
C ARG A 123 -3.04 -4.76 -12.82
N ILE A 124 -2.65 -4.85 -11.55
CA ILE A 124 -1.78 -5.92 -11.05
C ILE A 124 -2.52 -7.25 -11.10
N GLU A 125 -3.76 -7.31 -10.65
CA GLU A 125 -4.59 -8.52 -10.71
C GLU A 125 -4.75 -9.01 -12.15
N ALA A 126 -5.11 -8.12 -13.08
CA ALA A 126 -5.21 -8.46 -14.51
C ALA A 126 -3.87 -8.91 -15.13
N LEU A 127 -2.73 -8.41 -14.62
CA LEU A 127 -1.41 -8.84 -15.05
C LEU A 127 -1.10 -10.26 -14.54
N THR A 128 -1.39 -10.55 -13.28
CA THR A 128 -1.23 -11.87 -12.67
C THR A 128 -2.01 -12.92 -13.46
N GLU A 129 -3.29 -12.67 -13.75
CA GLU A 129 -4.11 -13.59 -14.57
C GLU A 129 -3.55 -13.83 -15.98
N ARG A 130 -2.90 -12.82 -16.57
CA ARG A 130 -2.23 -12.97 -17.88
C ARG A 130 -0.96 -13.79 -17.75
N MET A 131 -0.19 -13.61 -16.66
CA MET A 131 1.00 -14.41 -16.39
C MET A 131 0.65 -15.87 -16.15
N ASP A 132 -0.40 -16.17 -15.39
CA ASP A 132 -0.84 -17.55 -15.16
C ASP A 132 -1.24 -18.25 -16.46
N ARG A 133 -1.96 -17.55 -17.34
CA ARG A 133 -2.30 -18.06 -18.69
C ARG A 133 -1.07 -18.28 -19.56
N LEU A 134 -0.07 -17.40 -19.46
CA LEU A 134 1.19 -17.55 -20.20
C LEU A 134 1.95 -18.78 -19.73
N VAL A 135 2.07 -18.99 -18.41
CA VAL A 135 2.72 -20.16 -17.82
C VAL A 135 2.05 -21.45 -18.31
N GLN A 136 0.72 -21.53 -18.22
CA GLN A 136 -0.03 -22.70 -18.72
C GLN A 136 0.17 -22.93 -20.23
N THR A 137 0.30 -21.86 -21.01
CA THR A 137 0.56 -21.97 -22.46
C THR A 137 1.98 -22.48 -22.71
N MET A 138 2.96 -22.03 -21.93
CA MET A 138 4.35 -22.49 -22.02
C MET A 138 4.48 -23.97 -21.65
N GLU A 139 3.80 -24.43 -20.60
CA GLU A 139 3.77 -25.85 -20.22
C GLU A 139 3.22 -26.72 -21.35
N ARG A 140 2.07 -26.33 -21.93
CA ARG A 140 1.49 -27.05 -23.08
C ARG A 140 2.41 -27.04 -24.30
N PHE A 141 3.13 -25.94 -24.53
CA PHE A 141 4.08 -25.84 -25.63
C PHE A 141 5.31 -26.73 -25.40
N GLN A 142 5.83 -26.79 -24.16
CA GLN A 142 6.89 -27.71 -23.77
C GLN A 142 6.48 -29.16 -23.99
N ASP A 143 5.28 -29.55 -23.56
CA ASP A 143 4.75 -30.90 -23.78
C ASP A 143 4.62 -31.24 -25.27
N ALA A 144 4.11 -30.30 -26.07
CA ALA A 144 3.98 -30.47 -27.51
C ALA A 144 5.36 -30.62 -28.20
N LEU A 145 6.35 -29.83 -27.79
CA LEU A 145 7.72 -29.94 -28.29
C LEU A 145 8.40 -31.24 -27.89
N ALA A 146 8.20 -31.71 -26.65
CA ALA A 146 8.72 -32.99 -26.18
C ALA A 146 8.18 -34.14 -27.04
N LYS A 147 6.86 -34.18 -27.25
CA LYS A 147 6.20 -35.17 -28.12
C LYS A 147 6.69 -35.10 -29.56
N ASN A 148 6.82 -33.89 -30.12
CA ASN A 148 7.32 -33.70 -31.49
C ASN A 148 8.77 -34.18 -31.64
N THR A 149 9.61 -33.91 -30.64
CA THR A 149 11.01 -34.35 -30.62
C THR A 149 11.10 -35.87 -30.57
N GLY A 150 10.31 -36.53 -29.71
CA GLY A 150 10.20 -37.99 -29.65
C GLY A 150 9.80 -38.58 -31.01
N TRP A 151 8.69 -38.10 -31.58
CA TRP A 151 8.23 -38.57 -32.90
C TRP A 151 9.28 -38.38 -34.00
N ARG A 152 9.94 -37.21 -34.05
CA ARG A 152 11.00 -36.92 -35.03
C ARG A 152 12.18 -37.91 -34.88
N LEU A 153 12.56 -38.25 -33.66
CA LEU A 153 13.63 -39.21 -33.39
C LEU A 153 13.25 -40.60 -33.87
N GLU A 154 12.08 -41.11 -33.48
CA GLU A 154 11.57 -42.41 -33.94
C GLU A 154 11.54 -42.51 -35.46
N GLN A 155 11.01 -41.49 -36.15
CA GLN A 155 11.01 -41.44 -37.61
C GLN A 155 12.43 -41.45 -38.19
N SER A 156 13.35 -40.70 -37.60
CA SER A 156 14.74 -40.66 -38.04
C SER A 156 15.38 -42.05 -37.97
N TYR A 157 15.22 -42.76 -36.85
CA TYR A 157 15.75 -44.12 -36.66
C TYR A 157 15.14 -45.12 -37.64
N ARG A 158 13.86 -44.96 -37.98
CA ARG A 158 13.19 -45.79 -38.99
C ARG A 158 13.71 -45.50 -40.39
N GLU A 159 13.67 -44.25 -40.86
CA GLU A 159 14.08 -43.90 -42.23
C GLU A 159 15.56 -44.16 -42.49
N LYS A 160 16.41 -43.93 -41.49
CA LYS A 160 17.87 -44.05 -41.60
C LYS A 160 18.42 -45.26 -40.84
N ALA A 161 17.64 -46.33 -40.72
CA ALA A 161 18.04 -47.54 -39.99
C ALA A 161 19.44 -48.06 -40.39
N TYR A 162 19.76 -48.08 -41.69
CA TYR A 162 21.08 -48.51 -42.15
C TYR A 162 22.22 -47.59 -41.65
N ALA A 163 22.00 -46.28 -41.52
CA ALA A 163 23.03 -45.35 -41.06
C ALA A 163 23.39 -45.54 -39.57
N TYR A 164 22.39 -45.92 -38.76
CA TYR A 164 22.56 -46.17 -37.33
C TYR A 164 23.07 -47.59 -37.08
N PHE A 165 22.32 -48.61 -37.52
CA PHE A 165 22.61 -50.01 -37.19
C PHE A 165 23.61 -50.67 -38.16
N GLY A 166 23.83 -50.10 -39.34
CA GLY A 166 24.76 -50.64 -40.34
C GLY A 166 26.23 -50.60 -39.93
N ARG A 167 26.57 -49.92 -38.83
CA ARG A 167 27.91 -49.93 -38.23
C ARG A 167 28.24 -51.25 -37.56
N VAL A 168 27.23 -51.91 -36.97
CA VAL A 168 27.37 -53.18 -36.23
C VAL A 168 26.74 -54.36 -36.96
N LEU A 169 25.75 -54.10 -37.82
CA LEU A 169 25.07 -55.11 -38.64
C LEU A 169 25.35 -54.95 -40.15
N ARG A 170 25.35 -56.06 -40.87
CA ARG A 170 25.23 -56.15 -42.33
C ARG A 170 23.78 -56.51 -42.68
N ARG A 171 23.35 -56.15 -43.90
CA ARG A 171 21.99 -56.45 -44.42
C ARG A 171 20.87 -55.98 -43.48
N VAL A 172 21.03 -54.78 -42.93
CA VAL A 172 20.06 -54.16 -42.01
C VAL A 172 18.71 -54.05 -42.70
N ARG A 173 17.66 -54.57 -42.06
CA ARG A 173 16.26 -54.46 -42.48
C ARG A 173 15.41 -54.14 -41.27
N ILE A 174 14.43 -53.26 -41.46
CA ILE A 174 13.39 -53.04 -40.46
C ILE A 174 12.40 -54.17 -40.59
N VAL A 175 12.03 -54.80 -39.47
CA VAL A 175 11.02 -55.84 -39.44
C VAL A 175 9.69 -55.17 -39.09
N PRO A 176 8.74 -55.07 -40.04
CA PRO A 176 7.40 -54.58 -39.75
C PRO A 176 6.66 -55.59 -38.88
N ILE A 177 5.75 -55.11 -38.03
CA ILE A 177 5.03 -55.98 -37.08
C ILE A 177 4.23 -57.09 -37.76
N GLN A 178 3.76 -56.80 -38.98
CA GLN A 178 3.01 -57.73 -39.83
C GLN A 178 3.83 -58.98 -40.21
N GLU A 179 5.17 -58.88 -40.26
CA GLU A 179 6.03 -60.04 -40.55
C GLU A 179 6.08 -61.05 -39.40
N ILE A 180 5.75 -60.64 -38.18
CA ILE A 180 5.78 -61.50 -36.98
C ILE A 180 4.39 -61.73 -36.38
N GLU A 181 3.31 -61.29 -37.05
CA GLU A 181 1.93 -61.32 -36.54
C GLU A 181 1.48 -62.72 -36.08
N GLU A 182 1.75 -63.75 -36.89
CA GLU A 182 1.44 -65.16 -36.54
C GLU A 182 2.18 -65.62 -35.28
N GLN A 183 3.42 -65.15 -35.07
CA GLN A 183 4.19 -65.47 -33.87
C GLN A 183 3.65 -64.74 -32.65
N LEU A 184 3.18 -63.49 -32.81
CA LEU A 184 2.58 -62.72 -31.73
C LEU A 184 1.32 -63.37 -31.16
N GLU A 185 0.57 -64.11 -31.99
CA GLU A 185 -0.63 -64.85 -31.55
C GLU A 185 -0.31 -65.92 -30.49
N THR A 186 0.91 -66.44 -30.48
CA THR A 186 1.37 -67.46 -29.54
C THR A 186 1.78 -66.89 -28.18
N LEU A 187 1.96 -65.56 -28.08
CA LEU A 187 2.35 -64.90 -26.84
C LEU A 187 1.16 -64.67 -25.90
N PRO A 188 1.39 -64.65 -24.57
CA PRO A 188 0.44 -64.12 -23.61
C PRO A 188 0.01 -62.68 -23.98
N PRO A 189 -1.25 -62.27 -23.72
CA PRO A 189 -1.72 -60.93 -24.07
C PRO A 189 -0.83 -59.80 -23.54
N ALA A 190 -0.33 -59.90 -22.31
CA ALA A 190 0.55 -58.90 -21.72
C ALA A 190 1.89 -58.76 -22.46
N ASP A 191 2.51 -59.88 -22.88
CA ASP A 191 3.77 -59.86 -23.62
C ASP A 191 3.57 -59.38 -25.06
N ARG A 192 2.41 -59.68 -25.64
CA ARG A 192 2.00 -59.16 -26.95
C ARG A 192 1.87 -57.63 -26.91
N ASP A 193 1.11 -57.11 -25.95
CA ASP A 193 0.89 -55.67 -25.80
C ASP A 193 2.22 -54.94 -25.51
N GLU A 194 3.09 -55.53 -24.70
CA GLU A 194 4.42 -54.97 -24.42
C GLU A 194 5.31 -54.92 -25.66
N LEU A 195 5.31 -55.97 -26.50
CA LEU A 195 6.11 -56.01 -27.72
C LEU A 195 5.55 -55.09 -28.82
N LEU A 196 4.24 -54.89 -28.88
CA LEU A 196 3.60 -53.94 -29.81
C LEU A 196 4.00 -52.48 -29.56
N LEU A 197 4.42 -52.15 -28.35
CA LEU A 197 4.89 -50.82 -27.97
C LEU A 197 6.37 -50.55 -28.32
N LEU A 198 7.07 -51.53 -28.89
CA LEU A 198 8.47 -51.41 -29.28
C LEU A 198 8.62 -50.45 -30.47
N ASP A 199 9.54 -49.48 -30.37
CA ASP A 199 9.68 -48.43 -31.38
C ASP A 199 10.15 -48.98 -32.73
N LEU A 200 11.12 -49.91 -32.68
CA LEU A 200 11.72 -50.49 -33.87
C LEU A 200 12.27 -51.90 -33.63
N ILE A 201 11.95 -52.80 -34.56
CA ILE A 201 12.62 -54.11 -34.69
C ILE A 201 13.53 -54.05 -35.90
N VAL A 202 14.81 -54.38 -35.71
CA VAL A 202 15.80 -54.40 -36.79
C VAL A 202 16.41 -55.77 -36.91
N ARG A 203 16.38 -56.37 -38.11
CA ARG A 203 17.08 -57.62 -38.41
C ARG A 203 18.35 -57.34 -39.20
N GLY A 204 19.42 -58.04 -38.88
CA GLY A 204 20.65 -58.03 -39.66
C GLY A 204 21.64 -59.07 -39.20
N ARG A 205 22.84 -59.07 -39.79
CA ARG A 205 23.92 -60.01 -39.43
C ARG A 205 25.04 -59.26 -38.76
N PRO A 206 25.47 -59.62 -37.54
CA PRO A 206 26.61 -59.00 -36.91
C PRO A 206 27.85 -59.04 -37.81
N ARG A 207 28.62 -57.94 -37.82
CA ARG A 207 29.78 -57.80 -38.70
C ARG A 207 30.96 -58.69 -38.31
N ASP A 208 31.06 -58.96 -37.01
CA ASP A 208 32.23 -59.57 -36.37
C ASP A 208 31.98 -61.03 -35.96
N LEU A 209 30.91 -61.65 -36.48
CA LEU A 209 30.64 -63.08 -36.32
C LEU A 209 31.03 -63.86 -37.58
N ASP A 210 31.76 -64.95 -37.38
CA ASP A 210 32.14 -65.89 -38.44
C ASP A 210 30.96 -66.73 -38.95
N VAL A 211 29.99 -67.01 -38.07
CA VAL A 211 28.77 -67.74 -38.42
C VAL A 211 27.69 -66.77 -38.89
N PRO A 212 27.05 -66.99 -40.06
CA PRO A 212 26.02 -66.11 -40.57
C PRO A 212 24.70 -66.29 -39.81
N THR A 213 24.64 -65.77 -38.59
CA THR A 213 23.44 -65.74 -37.74
C THR A 213 22.70 -64.42 -37.93
N ASP A 214 21.41 -64.49 -38.23
CA ASP A 214 20.55 -63.30 -38.22
C ASP A 214 20.18 -62.95 -36.78
N VAL A 215 20.39 -61.70 -36.39
CA VAL A 215 20.09 -61.14 -35.07
C VAL A 215 19.02 -60.07 -35.22
N TYR A 216 18.11 -60.03 -34.25
CA TYR A 216 17.08 -59.02 -34.10
C TYR A 216 17.50 -58.00 -33.04
N LEU A 217 17.30 -56.72 -33.30
CA LEU A 217 17.47 -55.66 -32.31
C LEU A 217 16.08 -55.25 -31.84
N ALA A 218 15.87 -55.29 -30.52
CA ALA A 218 14.73 -54.64 -29.89
C ALA A 218 15.16 -53.23 -29.52
N VAL A 219 14.76 -52.23 -30.31
CA VAL A 219 15.26 -50.86 -30.17
C VAL A 219 14.21 -49.97 -29.50
N GLU A 220 14.59 -49.37 -28.37
CA GLU A 220 13.91 -48.22 -27.76
C GLU A 220 14.61 -46.93 -28.16
N VAL A 221 13.85 -45.92 -28.57
CA VAL A 221 14.33 -44.61 -28.98
C VAL A 221 13.83 -43.55 -28.00
N SER A 222 14.75 -42.75 -27.48
CA SER A 222 14.41 -41.65 -26.58
C SER A 222 15.29 -40.43 -26.83
N SER A 223 14.76 -39.22 -26.62
CA SER A 223 15.58 -38.00 -26.62
C SER A 223 16.58 -38.00 -25.46
N VAL A 224 16.20 -38.59 -24.33
CA VAL A 224 17.04 -38.78 -23.14
C VAL A 224 16.84 -40.20 -22.63
N VAL A 225 17.80 -41.08 -22.90
CA VAL A 225 17.75 -42.47 -22.46
C VAL A 225 17.87 -42.55 -20.95
N ASP A 226 16.83 -43.05 -20.28
CA ASP A 226 16.78 -43.27 -18.84
C ASP A 226 16.81 -44.76 -18.45
N ARG A 227 16.63 -45.06 -17.16
CA ARG A 227 16.60 -46.45 -16.66
C ARG A 227 15.42 -47.24 -17.23
N ASN A 228 14.27 -46.58 -17.40
CA ASN A 228 13.06 -47.22 -17.86
C ASN A 228 13.19 -47.60 -19.33
N ASP A 229 13.79 -46.74 -20.15
CA ASP A 229 14.08 -47.03 -21.57
C ASP A 229 14.92 -48.30 -21.72
N VAL A 230 15.96 -48.45 -20.89
CA VAL A 230 16.81 -49.65 -20.88
C VAL A 230 16.05 -50.90 -20.45
N GLU A 231 15.25 -50.78 -19.39
CA GLU A 231 14.45 -51.90 -18.90
C GLU A 231 13.37 -52.33 -19.90
N ARG A 232 12.77 -51.39 -20.64
CA ARG A 232 11.84 -51.69 -21.75
C ARG A 232 12.54 -52.44 -22.87
N ALA A 233 13.69 -51.94 -23.35
CA ALA A 233 14.47 -52.60 -24.39
C ALA A 233 14.82 -54.05 -24.00
N ARG A 234 15.26 -54.25 -22.75
CA ARG A 234 15.60 -55.57 -22.21
C ARG A 234 14.40 -56.51 -22.17
N ARG A 235 13.27 -56.06 -21.62
CA ARG A 235 12.03 -56.87 -21.56
C ARG A 235 11.56 -57.26 -22.96
N ARG A 236 11.52 -56.30 -23.89
CA ARG A 236 11.04 -56.53 -25.26
C ARG A 236 11.97 -57.44 -26.06
N ALA A 237 13.29 -57.35 -25.84
CA ALA A 237 14.23 -58.32 -26.38
C ALA A 237 14.00 -59.73 -25.82
N ALA A 238 13.72 -59.87 -24.52
CA ALA A 238 13.42 -61.18 -23.93
C ALA A 238 12.16 -61.82 -24.53
N ILE A 239 11.14 -61.03 -24.84
CA ILE A 239 9.93 -61.51 -25.55
C ILE A 239 10.29 -61.95 -26.97
N LEU A 240 11.11 -61.21 -27.71
CA LEU A 240 11.58 -61.66 -29.03
C LEU A 240 12.37 -62.99 -28.95
N ARG A 241 13.12 -63.21 -27.86
CA ARG A 241 13.80 -64.49 -27.62
C ARG A 241 12.84 -65.64 -27.34
N SER A 242 11.74 -65.39 -26.60
CA SER A 242 10.74 -66.44 -26.37
C SER A 242 10.05 -66.89 -27.66
N LEU A 243 10.03 -66.03 -28.69
CA LEU A 243 9.61 -66.36 -30.06
C LEU A 243 10.68 -67.11 -30.90
N GLY A 244 11.85 -67.41 -30.32
CA GLY A 244 12.93 -68.14 -30.97
C GLY A 244 13.92 -67.27 -31.75
N HIS A 245 13.85 -65.93 -31.63
CA HIS A 245 14.80 -65.04 -32.29
C HIS A 245 16.02 -64.76 -31.40
N VAL A 246 17.22 -64.69 -32.00
CA VAL A 246 18.39 -64.14 -31.30
C VAL A 246 18.21 -62.63 -31.20
N ALA A 247 17.81 -62.12 -30.03
CA ALA A 247 17.45 -60.71 -29.86
C ALA A 247 18.39 -59.95 -28.91
N VAL A 248 18.97 -58.85 -29.40
CA VAL A 248 19.80 -57.92 -28.64
C VAL A 248 18.95 -56.71 -28.24
N PRO A 249 18.85 -56.38 -26.94
CA PRO A 249 18.21 -55.14 -26.51
C PRO A 249 19.10 -53.95 -26.85
N VAL A 250 18.50 -52.91 -27.42
CA VAL A 250 19.19 -51.68 -27.82
C VAL A 250 18.40 -50.48 -27.33
N VAL A 251 19.08 -49.52 -26.72
CA VAL A 251 18.56 -48.17 -26.48
C VAL A 251 19.30 -47.18 -27.37
N ALA A 252 18.58 -46.23 -27.95
CA ALA A 252 19.15 -45.25 -28.86
C ALA A 252 18.61 -43.85 -28.55
N GLY A 253 19.50 -42.85 -28.51
CA GLY A 253 19.09 -41.50 -28.18
C GLY A 253 20.18 -40.44 -28.39
N GLU A 254 19.77 -39.18 -28.28
CA GLU A 254 20.70 -38.03 -28.36
C GLU A 254 21.45 -37.86 -27.03
N ASN A 255 20.76 -38.04 -25.90
CA ASN A 255 21.34 -37.92 -24.57
C ASN A 255 21.07 -39.18 -23.74
N VAL A 256 21.88 -39.40 -22.71
CA VAL A 256 21.76 -40.55 -21.81
C VAL A 256 21.97 -40.07 -20.38
N SER A 257 21.02 -40.42 -19.50
CA SER A 257 21.15 -40.14 -18.07
C SER A 257 22.18 -41.06 -17.42
N GLN A 258 22.79 -40.62 -16.32
CA GLN A 258 23.71 -41.47 -15.54
C GLN A 258 23.03 -42.79 -15.11
N GLY A 259 21.73 -42.73 -14.79
CA GLY A 259 20.93 -43.89 -14.44
C GLY A 259 20.80 -44.88 -15.60
N GLY A 260 20.42 -44.40 -16.79
CA GLY A 260 20.30 -45.22 -18.00
C GLY A 260 21.64 -45.84 -18.41
N MET A 261 22.72 -45.05 -18.36
CA MET A 261 24.08 -45.52 -18.68
C MET A 261 24.53 -46.68 -17.78
N ASN A 262 24.33 -46.56 -16.46
CA ASN A 262 24.69 -47.63 -15.52
C ASN A 262 23.83 -48.88 -15.73
N ARG A 263 22.51 -48.70 -15.87
CA ARG A 263 21.58 -49.81 -16.12
C ARG A 263 21.91 -50.53 -17.43
N ALA A 264 22.23 -49.81 -18.51
CA ALA A 264 22.58 -50.42 -19.80
C ALA A 264 23.80 -51.34 -19.70
N ARG A 265 24.82 -50.91 -18.93
CA ARG A 265 26.00 -51.73 -18.65
C ARG A 265 25.65 -52.98 -17.84
N GLU A 266 24.88 -52.82 -16.76
CA GLU A 266 24.49 -53.92 -15.86
C GLU A 266 23.64 -54.98 -16.56
N ASP A 267 22.71 -54.54 -17.41
CA ASP A 267 21.70 -55.38 -18.03
C ASP A 267 22.10 -55.90 -19.43
N HIS A 268 23.34 -55.64 -19.86
CA HIS A 268 23.86 -56.00 -21.19
C HIS A 268 22.97 -55.47 -22.33
N VAL A 269 22.61 -54.19 -22.25
CA VAL A 269 21.85 -53.48 -23.28
C VAL A 269 22.80 -52.60 -24.09
N ALA A 270 22.80 -52.78 -25.42
CA ALA A 270 23.62 -51.96 -26.29
C ALA A 270 23.07 -50.53 -26.33
N LEU A 271 23.94 -49.55 -26.16
CA LEU A 271 23.59 -48.14 -26.16
C LEU A 271 24.14 -47.46 -27.41
N PHE A 272 23.26 -46.84 -28.20
CA PHE A 272 23.64 -46.03 -29.34
C PHE A 272 23.47 -44.53 -29.04
N GLN A 273 24.57 -43.79 -29.03
CA GLN A 273 24.60 -42.36 -28.78
C GLN A 273 25.66 -41.67 -29.66
N ASP A 274 25.30 -40.53 -30.25
CA ASP A 274 26.20 -39.71 -31.09
C ASP A 274 26.96 -40.49 -32.18
N GLY A 275 26.29 -41.48 -32.78
CA GLY A 275 26.89 -42.33 -33.81
C GLY A 275 27.72 -43.50 -33.27
N THR A 276 27.97 -43.58 -31.98
CA THR A 276 28.81 -44.62 -31.38
C THR A 276 27.99 -45.64 -30.62
N TYR A 277 28.44 -46.89 -30.67
CA TYR A 277 27.89 -47.96 -29.85
C TYR A 277 28.72 -48.14 -28.58
N GLN A 278 28.03 -48.34 -27.48
CA GLN A 278 28.58 -48.77 -26.20
C GLN A 278 27.93 -50.09 -25.82
N PHE A 279 28.71 -50.98 -25.19
CA PHE A 279 28.26 -52.30 -24.72
C PHE A 279 27.72 -53.26 -25.80
N TRP A 280 28.06 -53.02 -27.07
CA TRP A 280 27.57 -53.84 -28.18
C TRP A 280 28.04 -55.29 -28.10
N ASP A 281 29.33 -55.50 -27.85
CA ASP A 281 29.92 -56.84 -27.85
C ASP A 281 29.37 -57.68 -26.68
N GLU A 282 29.27 -57.07 -25.50
CA GLU A 282 28.70 -57.71 -24.32
C GLU A 282 27.22 -58.06 -24.52
N ALA A 283 26.43 -57.13 -25.09
CA ALA A 283 25.02 -57.35 -25.38
C ALA A 283 24.79 -58.43 -26.44
N LEU A 284 25.63 -58.45 -27.49
CA LEU A 284 25.58 -59.45 -28.55
C LEU A 284 25.95 -60.84 -28.03
N GLN A 285 27.06 -60.97 -27.31
CA GLN A 285 27.46 -62.24 -26.70
C GLN A 285 26.40 -62.75 -25.73
N HIS A 286 25.83 -61.86 -24.92
CA HIS A 286 24.75 -62.24 -24.02
C HIS A 286 23.53 -62.76 -24.79
N ALA A 287 23.14 -62.14 -25.90
CA ALA A 287 22.01 -62.59 -26.71
C ALA A 287 22.26 -63.92 -27.44
N LEU A 288 23.50 -64.23 -27.82
CA LEU A 288 23.86 -65.49 -28.48
C LEU A 288 23.90 -66.68 -27.52
N ASN A 289 24.07 -66.42 -26.22
CA ASN A 289 24.22 -67.44 -25.18
C ASN A 289 22.89 -67.79 -24.47
N GLN A 290 21.77 -67.26 -24.95
CA GLN A 290 20.42 -67.38 -24.37
C GLN A 290 19.54 -68.19 -25.31
#